data_AF-A0ABD3X3Q7-F1
#
_entry.id   AF-A0ABD3X3Q7-F1
#
_cell.length_a   1.000
_cell.length_b   1.000
_cell.length_c   1.000
_cell.angle_alpha   90.00
_cell.angle_beta   90.00
_cell.angle_gamma   90.00
#
_symmetry.space_group_name_H-M   'P 1'
#
loop_
_entity.id
_entity.type
_entity.pdbx_description
1 polymer ?
#
loop_
_entity_poly.entity_id
_entity_poly.type
_entity_poly.pdbx_seq_one_letter_code
_entity_poly.pdbx_strand_id
1 'polypeptide(L)' 'VSSATSYDNAWFGQGSVPSAYIYPQCNSQERSLLDCVKSYNWGSYSCSHSEDAG' A
#
# COMPACT_ATOMS: atom_id res chain seq x y z
N VAL A 1 -21.62 2.47 -8.39
CA VAL A 1 -20.48 1.72 -7.82
C VAL A 1 -19.21 2.35 -8.37
N SER A 2 -18.38 2.95 -7.53
CA SER A 2 -17.11 3.54 -7.97
C SER A 2 -16.04 2.47 -7.83
N SER A 3 -15.38 2.06 -8.92
CA SER A 3 -14.22 1.18 -8.84
C SER A 3 -12.96 2.03 -8.73
N ALA A 4 -12.13 1.78 -7.72
CA ALA A 4 -10.79 2.36 -7.65
C ALA A 4 -9.86 1.60 -8.59
N THR A 5 -9.06 2.33 -9.36
CA THR A 5 -7.94 1.78 -10.14
C THR A 5 -6.68 1.99 -9.31
N SER A 6 -5.85 0.96 -9.19
CA SER A 6 -4.54 1.05 -8.52
C SER A 6 -3.43 0.83 -9.55
N TYR A 7 -2.32 1.52 -9.36
CA TYR A 7 -1.10 1.38 -10.13
C TYR A 7 0.00 0.81 -9.23
N ASP A 8 0.95 0.13 -9.86
CA ASP A 8 2.07 -0.54 -9.20
C ASP A 8 3.39 -0.21 -9.92
N ASN A 9 4.49 -0.81 -9.46
CA ASN A 9 5.81 -0.63 -10.04
C ASN A 9 6.28 0.83 -10.13
N ALA A 10 5.97 1.64 -9.11
CA ALA A 10 6.33 3.06 -9.06
C ALA A 10 5.85 3.85 -10.28
N TRP A 11 4.62 3.60 -10.75
CA TRP A 11 4.03 4.26 -11.93
C TRP A 11 4.12 5.78 -11.89
N PHE A 12 3.98 6.39 -10.71
CA PHE A 12 4.06 7.84 -10.50
C PHE A 12 5.48 8.34 -10.15
N GLY A 13 6.48 7.44 -10.22
CA GLY A 13 7.83 7.67 -9.74
C GLY A 13 8.10 7.03 -8.38
N GLN A 14 9.39 6.86 -8.08
CA GLN A 14 9.88 6.23 -6.86
C GLN A 14 9.92 7.23 -5.69
N GLY A 15 9.53 6.78 -4.50
CA GLY A 15 9.77 7.53 -3.26
C GLY A 15 11.26 7.62 -2.89
N SER A 16 11.57 8.33 -1.79
CA SER A 16 12.92 8.44 -1.23
C SER A 16 12.97 8.28 0.29
N VAL A 17 11.85 7.87 0.89
CA VAL A 17 11.65 7.71 2.34
C VAL A 17 11.51 6.23 2.67
N PRO A 18 11.73 5.77 3.92
CA PRO A 18 11.65 4.35 4.23
C PRO A 18 10.38 3.69 3.68
N SER A 19 10.57 2.74 2.77
CA SER A 19 9.49 1.96 2.17
C SER A 19 8.80 1.14 3.25
N ALA A 20 7.50 1.31 3.43
CA ALA A 20 6.72 0.45 4.29
C ALA A 20 6.01 -0.59 3.42
N TYR A 21 6.36 -1.86 3.57
CA TYR A 21 5.55 -2.93 2.98
C TYR A 21 4.25 -3.09 3.77
N ILE A 22 3.16 -2.72 3.13
CA ILE A 22 1.82 -2.65 3.71
C ILE A 22 0.90 -3.47 2.81
N TYR A 23 0.38 -4.57 3.34
CA TYR A 23 -0.75 -5.29 2.73
C TYR A 23 -1.98 -5.09 3.62
N PRO A 24 -2.84 -4.10 3.33
CA PRO A 24 -4.02 -3.86 4.13
C PRO A 24 -5.10 -4.89 3.77
N GLN A 25 -5.65 -5.54 4.78
CA GLN A 25 -6.81 -6.42 4.63
C GLN A 25 -8.07 -5.61 4.89
N CYS A 26 -8.50 -4.86 3.87
CA CYS A 26 -9.73 -4.06 3.92
C CYS A 26 -10.96 -4.91 3.58
N ASN A 27 -12.08 -4.63 4.23
CA ASN A 27 -13.36 -5.31 4.00
C ASN A 27 -14.41 -4.42 3.30
N SER A 28 -13.98 -3.29 2.73
CA SER A 28 -14.78 -2.28 1.99
C SER A 28 -15.70 -1.41 2.86
N GLN A 29 -15.62 -1.54 4.18
CA GLN A 29 -16.35 -0.68 5.12
C GLN A 29 -15.48 0.46 5.68
N GLU A 30 -14.16 0.37 5.47
CA GLU A 30 -13.21 1.36 5.94
C GLU A 30 -13.27 2.65 5.12
N ARG A 31 -13.13 3.80 5.80
CA ARG A 31 -13.08 5.12 5.14
C ARG A 31 -11.66 5.54 4.76
N SER A 32 -10.67 4.85 5.32
CA SER A 32 -9.24 5.08 5.08
C SER A 32 -8.51 3.74 5.03
N LEU A 33 -7.48 3.64 4.17
CA LEU A 33 -6.57 2.49 4.16
C LEU A 33 -5.83 2.31 5.50
N LEU A 34 -5.74 3.38 6.31
CA LEU A 34 -5.16 3.33 7.65
C LEU A 34 -6.07 2.64 8.68
N ASP A 35 -7.36 2.54 8.39
CA ASP A 35 -8.36 1.91 9.26
C ASP A 35 -8.46 0.38 9.01
N CYS A 36 -7.88 -0.11 7.92
CA CYS A 36 -7.91 -1.52 7.57
C CYS A 36 -7.03 -2.36 8.51
N VAL A 37 -7.40 -3.63 8.66
CA VAL A 37 -6.57 -4.58 9.41
C VAL A 37 -5.22 -4.72 8.73
N LYS A 38 -4.16 -4.51 9.50
CA LYS A 38 -2.77 -4.63 9.03
C LYS A 38 -2.34 -6.09 9.05
N SER A 39 -1.70 -6.55 7.98
CA SER A 39 -1.09 -7.88 7.97
C SER A 39 0.01 -8.00 9.04
N TYR A 40 0.22 -9.22 9.55
CA TYR A 40 1.10 -9.53 10.68
C TYR A 40 2.57 -9.10 10.46
N ASN A 41 3.01 -8.98 9.20
CA ASN A 41 4.38 -8.63 8.82
C ASN A 41 4.55 -7.16 8.38
N TRP A 42 3.69 -6.27 8.89
CA TRP A 42 3.77 -4.84 8.58
C TRP A 42 5.16 -4.28 8.89
N GLY A 43 5.84 -3.71 7.89
CA GLY A 43 7.16 -3.12 8.05
C GLY A 43 8.29 -4.11 8.41
N SER A 44 8.04 -5.42 8.34
CA SER A 44 9.06 -6.45 8.60
C SER A 44 9.97 -6.71 7.38
N TYR A 45 9.59 -6.20 6.21
CA TYR A 45 10.35 -6.27 4.98
C TYR A 45 10.53 -4.88 4.40
N SER A 46 11.76 -4.54 4.01
CA SER A 46 12.04 -3.39 3.18
C SER A 46 11.74 -3.75 1.73
N CYS A 47 10.79 -3.06 1.11
CA CYS A 47 10.57 -3.13 -0.33
C CYS A 47 11.43 -2.11 -1.06
N SER A 48 11.71 -2.33 -2.34
CA SER A 48 12.29 -1.28 -3.15
C SER A 48 11.22 -0.24 -3.47
N HIS A 49 11.59 1.03 -3.58
CA HIS A 49 10.67 2.05 -4.10
C HIS A 49 10.16 1.75 -5.51
N SER A 50 10.87 0.91 -6.27
CA SER A 50 10.39 0.42 -7.56
C SER A 50 9.12 -0.42 -7.45
N GLU A 51 8.70 -0.82 -6.25
CA GLU A 51 7.51 -1.62 -5.98
C GLU A 51 6.36 -0.78 -5.36
N ASP A 52 6.53 0.54 -5.28
CA ASP A 52 5.53 1.44 -4.70
C ASP A 52 4.22 1.36 -5.51
N ALA A 53 3.10 1.25 -4.79
CA ALA A 53 1.74 1.31 -5.34
C ALA A 53 1.18 2.74 -5.24
N GLY A 54 0.34 3.15 -6.20
CA GLY A 54 -0.24 4.50 -6.27
C GLY A 54 -1.62 4.57 -6.89
#